data_AF-A6GD76-F1
#
_entry.id   AF-A6GD76-F1
#
_cell.length_a   1.000
_cell.length_b   1.000
_cell.length_c   1.000
_cell.angle_alpha   90.00
_cell.angle_beta   90.00
_cell.angle_gamma   90.00
#
_symmetry.space_group_name_H-M   'P 1'
#
loop_
_entity.id
_entity.type
_entity.pdbx_description
1 polymer ?
#
loop_
_entity_poly.entity_id
_entity_poly.type
_entity_poly.pdbx_seq_one_letter_code
_entity_poly.pdbx_strand_id
1 'polypeptide(L)'
;MTPALVLASALTACTVGSSFDPGEISFDPNRPEPVDPDDPDPYMGEDEIVLEAQSKFRTGLDFHEKVIWRTCTPFNGVCHNSKEFPDLRTPANFVKAFGANCNIQYGEYQSVFDGCERPGDRLIVDGQGYDSGELEIGWVEVVPGDPFTGEGLPAEDAPGLHIHLVDPAPGEQTQVFTTADFRRTFITDGQVGDFTYASYTTLWWVLPGRTHIIGRVQQGQSDQVQDLLSVGIVEGDANRNGIAGARESDPVHMLSAGDPENSYLIARLRGTMSGIDVPGSRMPLANQPLSISEMLALFCLVETIPEDPTESDLARAIDYANCSYSTDPAGLNLLGEGVTWAARIENILEFQCSGCHNAIDPQAGLTLIGEGTYERLLEASAQNPELNLIEPGDPMSSYLFLKLIGDESIVGNPMPYNPLTGEGTLTQAEISDIETWIINGAVEDE
;
A
#
# COMPACT_ATOMS: atom_id res chain seq x y z
N MET A 1 -72.57 58.45 -0.35
CA MET A 1 -72.75 59.33 0.83
C MET A 1 -72.19 58.59 2.03
N THR A 2 -71.16 59.17 2.65
CA THR A 2 -70.53 58.90 3.97
C THR A 2 -70.53 57.47 4.55
N PRO A 3 -69.34 56.92 4.91
CA PRO A 3 -69.18 55.50 5.23
C PRO A 3 -69.51 55.17 6.69
N ALA A 4 -69.91 53.92 6.90
CA ALA A 4 -70.28 53.34 8.18
C ALA A 4 -69.06 53.09 9.08
N LEU A 5 -69.27 53.39 10.37
CA LEU A 5 -68.38 53.23 11.50
C LEU A 5 -68.21 51.73 11.84
N VAL A 6 -66.98 51.21 11.81
CA VAL A 6 -66.64 49.89 12.37
C VAL A 6 -65.77 50.11 13.60
N LEU A 7 -66.31 49.71 14.75
CA LEU A 7 -65.70 49.79 16.07
C LEU A 7 -64.67 48.66 16.22
N ALA A 8 -63.41 49.01 16.50
CA ALA A 8 -62.34 48.06 16.78
C ALA A 8 -62.33 47.71 18.28
N SER A 9 -62.57 46.44 18.60
CA SER A 9 -62.44 45.88 19.95
C SER A 9 -61.00 45.40 20.17
N ALA A 10 -60.19 46.18 20.89
CA ALA A 10 -58.86 45.77 21.31
C ALA A 10 -58.94 44.91 22.57
N LEU A 11 -58.58 43.63 22.45
CA LEU A 11 -58.33 42.72 23.57
C LEU A 11 -57.01 43.11 24.24
N THR A 12 -57.09 43.66 25.45
CA THR A 12 -55.96 43.86 26.36
C THR A 12 -55.57 42.52 26.99
N ALA A 13 -54.49 41.92 26.48
CA ALA A 13 -53.84 40.78 27.11
C ALA A 13 -52.99 41.27 28.31
N CYS A 14 -53.14 40.61 29.45
CA CYS A 14 -52.36 40.86 30.65
C CYS A 14 -50.90 40.46 30.44
N THR A 15 -49.97 41.42 30.41
CA THR A 15 -48.53 41.15 30.53
C THR A 15 -48.14 41.24 32.00
N VAL A 16 -47.90 40.09 32.62
CA VAL A 16 -47.26 40.01 33.93
C VAL A 16 -45.78 40.28 33.72
N GLY A 17 -45.31 41.44 34.16
CA GLY A 17 -43.89 41.78 34.15
C GLY A 17 -43.14 40.89 35.15
N SER A 18 -42.47 39.86 34.66
CA SER A 18 -41.35 39.24 35.37
C SER A 18 -40.10 40.00 34.94
N SER A 19 -39.46 40.70 35.89
CA SER A 19 -38.11 41.20 35.70
C SER A 19 -37.19 39.99 35.64
N PHE A 20 -36.84 39.56 34.43
CA PHE A 20 -35.76 38.61 34.23
C PHE A 20 -34.47 39.39 34.49
N ASP A 21 -33.89 39.20 35.68
CA ASP A 21 -32.51 39.57 35.97
C ASP A 21 -31.66 38.38 35.52
N PRO A 22 -31.01 38.43 34.34
CA PRO A 22 -30.12 37.36 33.92
C PRO A 22 -28.86 37.55 34.74
N GLY A 23 -28.87 37.09 35.99
CA GLY A 23 -27.68 37.11 36.83
C GLY A 23 -26.52 36.59 36.01
N GLU A 24 -25.43 37.37 35.96
CA GLU A 24 -24.18 36.95 35.35
C GLU A 24 -23.77 35.64 36.03
N ILE A 25 -24.03 34.53 35.35
CA ILE A 25 -23.38 33.27 35.68
C ILE A 25 -21.93 33.51 35.30
N SER A 26 -21.05 33.71 36.31
CA SER A 26 -19.62 33.77 36.05
C SER A 26 -19.17 32.40 35.58
N PHE A 27 -19.26 32.18 34.27
CA PHE A 27 -18.66 31.04 33.63
C PHE A 27 -17.19 31.39 33.44
N ASP A 28 -16.36 30.88 34.34
CA ASP A 28 -14.91 30.85 34.13
C ASP A 28 -14.64 29.54 33.39
N PRO A 29 -14.45 29.56 32.05
CA PRO A 29 -14.13 28.35 31.32
C PRO A 29 -12.82 27.80 31.88
N ASN A 30 -12.90 26.69 32.60
CA ASN A 30 -11.73 25.88 32.85
C ASN A 30 -11.39 25.16 31.53
N ARG A 31 -10.88 25.95 30.58
CA ARG A 31 -10.19 25.42 29.40
C ARG A 31 -8.89 24.86 29.97
N PRO A 32 -8.69 23.53 29.99
CA PRO A 32 -7.37 23.00 30.28
C PRO A 32 -6.42 23.75 29.36
N GLU A 33 -5.38 24.37 29.90
CA GLU A 33 -4.32 24.86 29.03
C GLU A 33 -3.88 23.65 28.21
N PRO A 34 -3.82 23.75 26.87
CA PRO A 34 -3.16 22.71 26.10
C PRO A 34 -1.79 22.58 26.73
N VAL A 35 -1.53 21.42 27.34
CA VAL A 35 -0.19 21.08 27.74
C VAL A 35 0.51 20.97 26.40
N ASP A 36 1.24 22.01 26.01
CA ASP A 36 2.17 21.91 24.90
C ASP A 36 3.04 20.72 25.30
N PRO A 37 2.91 19.60 24.58
CA PRO A 37 3.57 18.39 25.01
C PRO A 37 5.06 18.71 24.96
N ASP A 38 5.80 18.48 26.06
CA ASP A 38 7.20 18.91 26.20
C ASP A 38 8.01 18.44 24.99
N ASP A 39 8.36 19.38 24.09
CA ASP A 39 9.14 19.08 22.88
C ASP A 39 10.46 18.42 23.34
N PRO A 40 10.93 17.36 22.65
CA PRO A 40 12.25 16.80 22.94
C PRO A 40 13.34 17.86 22.78
N ASP A 41 14.45 17.66 23.49
CA ASP A 41 15.63 18.50 23.32
C ASP A 41 16.13 18.39 21.87
N PRO A 42 16.52 19.51 21.22
CA PRO A 42 17.02 19.47 19.85
C PRO A 42 18.33 18.69 19.77
N TYR A 43 18.58 18.07 18.62
CA TYR A 43 19.88 17.52 18.28
C TYR A 43 20.94 18.63 18.27
N MET A 44 22.01 18.41 19.04
CA MET A 44 23.12 19.35 19.24
C MET A 44 24.45 18.87 18.63
N GLY A 45 24.43 17.77 17.87
CA GLY A 45 25.61 17.27 17.17
C GLY A 45 25.95 18.07 15.91
N GLU A 46 26.91 17.56 15.14
CA GLU A 46 27.49 18.25 13.98
C GLU A 46 27.15 17.57 12.64
N ASP A 47 26.42 16.44 12.64
CA ASP A 47 26.07 15.74 11.40
C ASP A 47 25.14 16.60 10.53
N GLU A 48 25.59 16.89 9.31
CA GLU A 48 24.90 17.81 8.39
C GLU A 48 23.54 17.25 7.93
N ILE A 49 23.38 15.93 7.81
CA ILE A 49 22.13 15.28 7.40
C ILE A 49 21.11 15.40 8.53
N VAL A 50 21.53 15.16 9.78
CA VAL A 50 20.65 15.31 10.95
C VAL A 50 20.23 16.76 11.13
N LEU A 51 21.17 17.71 11.00
CA LEU A 51 20.88 19.14 11.08
C LEU A 51 19.93 19.60 9.96
N GLU A 52 20.10 19.09 8.74
CA GLU A 52 19.19 19.32 7.64
C GLU A 52 17.78 18.79 7.95
N ALA A 53 17.67 17.52 8.35
CA ALA A 53 16.41 16.86 8.67
C ALA A 53 15.67 17.61 9.79
N GLN A 54 16.36 17.93 10.89
CA GLN A 54 15.80 18.72 11.99
C GLN A 54 15.32 20.10 11.55
N SER A 55 16.05 20.77 10.64
CA SER A 55 15.69 22.10 10.16
C SER A 55 14.48 22.09 9.21
N LYS A 56 14.37 21.07 8.36
CA LYS A 56 13.33 20.96 7.33
C LYS A 56 12.07 20.27 7.84
N PHE A 57 12.22 19.27 8.70
CA PHE A 57 11.17 18.37 9.19
C PHE A 57 11.17 18.40 10.72
N ARG A 58 10.82 19.57 11.28
CA ARG A 58 10.82 19.75 12.74
C ARG A 58 9.79 18.84 13.40
N THR A 59 8.59 18.74 12.82
CA THR A 59 7.44 18.00 13.37
C THR A 59 6.96 16.92 12.40
N GLY A 60 6.15 15.98 12.89
CA GLY A 60 5.44 15.03 12.03
C GLY A 60 4.48 15.71 11.04
N LEU A 61 3.93 16.88 11.41
CA LEU A 61 3.13 17.72 10.51
C LEU A 61 3.98 18.32 9.38
N ASP A 62 5.16 18.85 9.68
CA ASP A 62 6.11 19.34 8.66
C ASP A 62 6.50 18.23 7.70
N PHE A 63 6.79 17.03 8.23
CA PHE A 63 7.13 15.87 7.43
C PHE A 63 5.96 15.44 6.53
N HIS A 64 4.74 15.40 7.06
CA HIS A 64 3.56 15.10 6.26
C HIS A 64 3.37 16.08 5.11
N GLU A 65 3.41 17.39 5.38
CA GLU A 65 3.19 18.43 4.38
C GLU A 65 4.28 18.44 3.30
N LYS A 66 5.55 18.27 3.68
CA LYS A 66 6.69 18.44 2.77
C LYS A 66 7.06 17.16 2.02
N VAL A 67 6.79 15.99 2.61
CA VAL A 67 7.24 14.69 2.10
C VAL A 67 6.06 13.80 1.73
N ILE A 68 5.20 13.43 2.68
CA ILE A 68 4.09 12.49 2.44
C ILE A 68 3.12 13.06 1.41
N TRP A 69 2.73 14.33 1.55
CA TRP A 69 1.79 14.96 0.65
C TRP A 69 2.31 15.01 -0.80
N ARG A 70 3.58 15.41 -0.95
CA ARG A 70 4.27 15.48 -2.25
C ARG A 70 4.40 14.09 -2.88
N THR A 71 4.87 13.13 -2.10
CA THR A 71 5.48 11.90 -2.61
C THR A 71 4.50 10.73 -2.63
N CYS A 72 3.68 10.62 -1.59
CA CYS A 72 2.70 9.55 -1.44
C CYS A 72 1.30 10.00 -1.89
N THR A 73 1.01 11.30 -1.99
CA THR A 73 -0.33 11.77 -2.42
C THR A 73 -0.30 12.69 -3.65
N PRO A 74 0.43 12.33 -4.74
CA PRO A 74 0.47 13.16 -5.93
C PRO A 74 -0.92 13.32 -6.55
N PHE A 75 -1.05 14.35 -7.39
CA PHE A 75 -2.28 14.67 -8.13
C PHE A 75 -3.50 14.96 -7.23
N ASN A 76 -3.34 15.79 -6.20
CA ASN A 76 -4.37 16.08 -5.17
C ASN A 76 -4.81 14.82 -4.40
N GLY A 77 -3.89 13.89 -4.17
CA GLY A 77 -4.15 12.65 -3.45
C GLY A 77 -5.08 11.71 -4.21
N VAL A 78 -4.78 11.44 -5.48
CA VAL A 78 -5.51 10.41 -6.26
C VAL A 78 -4.91 9.03 -6.02
N CYS A 79 -3.57 8.92 -5.89
CA CYS A 79 -2.90 7.65 -5.68
C CYS A 79 -3.28 7.07 -4.30
N HIS A 80 -2.75 7.59 -3.20
CA HIS A 80 -3.08 7.11 -1.84
C HIS A 80 -4.38 7.73 -1.28
N ASN A 81 -5.52 7.34 -1.86
CA ASN A 81 -6.89 7.73 -1.48
C ASN A 81 -7.92 6.84 -2.20
N SER A 82 -7.81 6.73 -3.52
CA SER A 82 -8.82 6.05 -4.35
C SER A 82 -8.26 4.97 -5.27
N LYS A 83 -6.95 5.01 -5.59
CA LYS A 83 -6.29 3.98 -6.40
C LYS A 83 -5.44 3.04 -5.57
N GLU A 84 -4.79 3.59 -4.55
CA GLU A 84 -3.87 2.91 -3.66
C GLU A 84 -4.27 3.17 -2.21
N PHE A 85 -3.99 2.19 -1.37
CA PHE A 85 -4.17 2.27 0.08
C PHE A 85 -2.79 2.15 0.75
N PRO A 86 -2.60 2.72 1.95
CA PRO A 86 -3.58 3.44 2.77
C PRO A 86 -3.86 4.86 2.24
N ASP A 87 -4.95 5.51 2.69
CA ASP A 87 -5.14 6.95 2.46
C ASP A 87 -4.12 7.71 3.32
N LEU A 88 -3.29 8.56 2.70
CA LEU A 88 -2.23 9.31 3.37
C LEU A 88 -2.39 10.84 3.23
N ARG A 89 -3.54 11.32 2.75
CA ARG A 89 -3.76 12.73 2.38
C ARG A 89 -3.75 13.72 3.51
N THR A 90 -4.10 13.29 4.71
CA THR A 90 -4.23 14.18 5.86
C THR A 90 -3.34 13.69 6.98
N PRO A 91 -2.87 14.59 7.87
CA PRO A 91 -2.16 14.18 9.08
C PRO A 91 -2.96 13.15 9.89
N ALA A 92 -4.28 13.33 10.03
CA ALA A 92 -5.16 12.38 10.69
C ALA A 92 -5.16 10.98 10.05
N ASN A 93 -5.12 10.91 8.71
CA ASN A 93 -5.04 9.63 8.01
C ASN A 93 -3.64 9.01 8.10
N PHE A 94 -2.59 9.84 8.08
CA PHE A 94 -1.21 9.39 8.28
C PHE A 94 -1.01 8.80 9.69
N VAL A 95 -1.52 9.44 10.74
CA VAL A 95 -1.51 8.86 12.10
C VAL A 95 -2.23 7.52 12.16
N LYS A 96 -3.36 7.37 11.45
CA LYS A 96 -4.08 6.10 11.41
C LYS A 96 -3.33 4.97 10.71
N ALA A 97 -2.22 5.25 10.02
CA ALA A 97 -1.36 4.20 9.50
C ALA A 97 -0.57 3.48 10.62
N PHE A 98 -0.34 4.14 11.75
CA PHE A 98 0.26 3.50 12.92
C PHE A 98 -0.70 2.46 13.51
N GLY A 99 -0.21 1.22 13.66
CA GLY A 99 -0.99 0.08 14.15
C GLY A 99 -2.07 -0.43 13.18
N ALA A 100 -2.26 0.20 12.02
CA ALA A 100 -3.15 -0.33 10.99
C ALA A 100 -2.57 -1.61 10.39
N ASN A 101 -3.44 -2.53 9.98
CA ASN A 101 -3.02 -3.66 9.15
C ASN A 101 -2.32 -3.14 7.89
N CYS A 102 -1.29 -3.84 7.46
CA CYS A 102 -0.66 -3.51 6.19
C CYS A 102 -1.63 -3.68 5.00
N ASN A 103 -1.28 -3.09 3.85
CA ASN A 103 -2.16 -3.06 2.70
C ASN A 103 -1.93 -4.26 1.79
N ILE A 104 -3.01 -5.01 1.52
CA ILE A 104 -3.08 -6.10 0.55
C ILE A 104 -3.80 -5.54 -0.68
N GLN A 105 -3.10 -5.37 -1.81
CA GLN A 105 -3.75 -4.90 -3.04
C GLN A 105 -4.66 -6.00 -3.60
N TYR A 106 -5.91 -5.65 -3.91
CA TYR A 106 -6.86 -6.56 -4.53
C TYR A 106 -6.51 -6.79 -6.01
N GLY A 107 -6.41 -8.05 -6.42
CA GLY A 107 -6.29 -8.45 -7.83
C GLY A 107 -4.89 -8.87 -8.29
N GLU A 108 -3.85 -8.54 -7.52
CA GLU A 108 -2.47 -9.00 -7.77
C GLU A 108 -1.98 -9.82 -6.58
N TYR A 109 -2.55 -11.01 -6.40
CA TYR A 109 -2.22 -11.88 -5.26
C TYR A 109 -0.71 -12.12 -5.09
N GLN A 110 0.04 -12.20 -6.19
CA GLN A 110 1.50 -12.39 -6.18
C GLN A 110 2.29 -11.22 -5.56
N SER A 111 1.66 -10.05 -5.38
CA SER A 111 2.27 -8.88 -4.75
C SER A 111 2.03 -8.82 -3.23
N VAL A 112 1.30 -9.79 -2.67
CA VAL A 112 1.02 -9.83 -1.24
C VAL A 112 2.22 -10.43 -0.51
N PHE A 113 2.75 -9.65 0.45
CA PHE A 113 3.85 -10.06 1.32
C PHE A 113 3.34 -11.02 2.40
N ASP A 114 4.05 -12.12 2.69
CA ASP A 114 3.63 -13.10 3.72
C ASP A 114 3.40 -12.45 5.08
N GLY A 115 4.29 -11.52 5.48
CA GLY A 115 4.13 -10.79 6.75
C GLY A 115 2.85 -9.96 6.82
N CYS A 116 2.18 -9.72 5.68
CA CYS A 116 0.92 -9.00 5.61
C CYS A 116 -0.33 -9.87 5.71
N GLU A 117 -0.17 -11.18 5.59
CA GLU A 117 -1.28 -12.10 5.66
C GLU A 117 -1.84 -12.13 7.07
N ARG A 118 -3.16 -12.25 7.16
CA ARG A 118 -3.89 -12.28 8.43
C ARG A 118 -4.49 -13.66 8.62
N PRO A 119 -4.80 -14.07 9.87
CA PRO A 119 -5.51 -15.32 10.09
C PRO A 119 -6.78 -15.38 9.22
N GLY A 120 -6.87 -16.42 8.40
CA GLY A 120 -7.95 -16.58 7.44
C GLY A 120 -9.32 -16.69 8.12
N ASP A 121 -10.38 -16.35 7.39
CA ASP A 121 -11.72 -16.69 7.82
C ASP A 121 -11.91 -18.19 7.92
N ARG A 122 -12.89 -18.60 8.73
CA ARG A 122 -13.10 -20.02 9.03
C ARG A 122 -14.34 -20.52 8.31
N LEU A 123 -14.22 -21.67 7.69
CA LEU A 123 -15.32 -22.40 7.08
C LEU A 123 -15.74 -23.54 8.00
N ILE A 124 -17.04 -23.65 8.26
CA ILE A 124 -17.63 -24.85 8.86
C ILE A 124 -18.59 -25.46 7.85
N VAL A 125 -18.37 -26.73 7.52
CA VAL A 125 -19.24 -27.55 6.68
C VAL A 125 -19.79 -28.67 7.56
N ASP A 126 -20.93 -28.42 8.19
CA ASP A 126 -21.63 -29.38 9.05
C ASP A 126 -22.97 -29.77 8.43
N GLY A 127 -23.24 -31.07 8.37
CA GLY A 127 -24.54 -31.62 8.00
C GLY A 127 -24.46 -33.01 7.39
N GLN A 128 -25.61 -33.70 7.38
CA GLN A 128 -25.72 -35.08 6.86
C GLN A 128 -24.73 -36.08 7.51
N GLY A 129 -24.33 -35.83 8.77
CA GLY A 129 -23.38 -36.68 9.51
C GLY A 129 -21.90 -36.41 9.19
N TYR A 130 -21.61 -35.36 8.42
CA TYR A 130 -20.26 -34.80 8.25
C TYR A 130 -20.10 -33.57 9.14
N ASP A 131 -18.98 -33.47 9.83
CA ASP A 131 -18.57 -32.31 10.62
C ASP A 131 -17.12 -32.01 10.27
N SER A 132 -16.89 -30.86 9.62
CA SER A 132 -15.54 -30.44 9.24
C SER A 132 -14.72 -29.87 10.40
N GLY A 133 -15.35 -29.54 11.54
CA GLY A 133 -14.79 -28.57 12.46
C GLY A 133 -14.59 -27.20 11.79
N GLU A 134 -13.72 -26.38 12.39
CA GLU A 134 -13.32 -25.08 11.83
C GLU A 134 -12.12 -25.26 10.90
N LEU A 135 -12.31 -24.90 9.62
CA LEU A 135 -11.28 -24.95 8.60
C LEU A 135 -10.84 -23.54 8.23
N GLU A 136 -9.55 -23.24 8.35
CA GLU A 136 -9.03 -21.94 7.93
C GLU A 136 -8.99 -21.84 6.40
N ILE A 137 -9.56 -20.77 5.87
CA ILE A 137 -9.56 -20.44 4.46
C ILE A 137 -8.20 -19.85 4.10
N GLY A 138 -7.47 -20.54 3.23
CA GLY A 138 -6.28 -20.01 2.56
C GLY A 138 -6.70 -18.92 1.57
N TRP A 139 -7.45 -19.29 0.53
CA TRP A 139 -7.97 -18.34 -0.46
C TRP A 139 -9.23 -18.88 -1.17
N VAL A 140 -9.95 -17.97 -1.84
CA VAL A 140 -11.20 -18.29 -2.55
C VAL A 140 -11.14 -17.83 -4.00
N GLU A 141 -11.72 -18.62 -4.90
CA GLU A 141 -11.97 -18.20 -6.28
C GLU A 141 -13.31 -18.72 -6.80
N VAL A 142 -13.78 -18.11 -7.88
CA VAL A 142 -14.93 -18.59 -8.61
C VAL A 142 -14.51 -18.88 -10.03
N VAL A 143 -14.61 -20.14 -10.42
CA VAL A 143 -14.37 -20.57 -11.79
C VAL A 143 -15.69 -20.46 -12.56
N PRO A 144 -15.81 -19.56 -13.54
CA PRO A 144 -17.05 -19.38 -14.29
C PRO A 144 -17.29 -20.55 -15.25
N GLY A 145 -18.56 -20.91 -15.44
CA GLY A 145 -18.97 -21.92 -16.41
C GLY A 145 -20.21 -22.68 -16.00
N ASP A 146 -20.56 -23.69 -16.80
CA ASP A 146 -21.70 -24.57 -16.50
C ASP A 146 -21.35 -25.51 -15.33
N PRO A 147 -22.26 -25.69 -14.37
CA PRO A 147 -21.98 -26.50 -13.20
C PRO A 147 -21.69 -27.94 -13.59
N PHE A 148 -20.72 -28.56 -12.92
CA PHE A 148 -20.43 -29.98 -13.07
C PHE A 148 -21.68 -30.84 -12.82
N THR A 149 -21.94 -31.79 -13.73
CA THR A 149 -23.11 -32.71 -13.71
C THR A 149 -22.73 -34.18 -13.80
N GLY A 150 -21.43 -34.52 -13.82
CA GLY A 150 -20.95 -35.89 -13.94
C GLY A 150 -21.07 -36.70 -12.65
N GLU A 151 -20.79 -38.01 -12.76
CA GLU A 151 -20.59 -38.87 -11.60
C GLU A 151 -19.14 -38.73 -11.08
N GLY A 152 -18.96 -38.83 -9.76
CA GLY A 152 -17.65 -38.73 -9.12
C GLY A 152 -17.24 -37.32 -8.73
N LEU A 153 -15.92 -37.11 -8.61
CA LEU A 153 -15.33 -35.83 -8.25
C LEU A 153 -15.19 -34.93 -9.50
N PRO A 154 -15.47 -33.63 -9.38
CA PRO A 154 -15.11 -32.67 -10.42
C PRO A 154 -13.59 -32.58 -10.60
N ALA A 155 -13.14 -32.11 -11.77
CA ALA A 155 -11.74 -31.73 -11.97
C ALA A 155 -11.39 -30.48 -11.13
N GLU A 156 -10.10 -30.27 -10.84
CA GLU A 156 -9.61 -29.13 -10.04
C GLU A 156 -9.94 -27.76 -10.67
N ASP A 157 -10.14 -27.71 -11.98
CA ASP A 157 -10.49 -26.52 -12.77
C ASP A 157 -11.98 -26.47 -13.15
N ALA A 158 -12.82 -27.32 -12.55
CA ALA A 158 -14.24 -27.35 -12.86
C ALA A 158 -14.96 -26.05 -12.45
N PRO A 159 -16.02 -25.63 -13.15
CA PRO A 159 -16.79 -24.45 -12.74
C PRO A 159 -17.43 -24.59 -11.36
N GLY A 160 -17.24 -23.59 -10.50
CA GLY A 160 -17.74 -23.59 -9.12
C GLY A 160 -17.12 -22.52 -8.23
N LEU A 161 -17.50 -22.55 -6.95
CA LEU A 161 -16.89 -21.79 -5.86
C LEU A 161 -15.79 -22.65 -5.26
N HIS A 162 -14.54 -22.22 -5.37
CA HIS A 162 -13.39 -22.95 -4.90
C HIS A 162 -12.91 -22.34 -3.58
N ILE A 163 -12.72 -23.19 -2.59
CA ILE A 163 -12.16 -22.81 -1.30
C ILE A 163 -10.91 -23.65 -1.09
N HIS A 164 -9.78 -22.97 -1.04
CA HIS A 164 -8.49 -23.55 -0.71
C HIS A 164 -8.27 -23.36 0.78
N LEU A 165 -7.93 -24.43 1.47
CA LEU A 165 -7.78 -24.50 2.91
C LEU A 165 -6.31 -24.52 3.27
N VAL A 166 -5.96 -23.90 4.38
CA VAL A 166 -4.60 -23.96 4.92
C VAL A 166 -4.27 -25.38 5.39
N ASP A 167 -5.24 -26.04 6.06
CA ASP A 167 -5.11 -27.43 6.51
C ASP A 167 -6.07 -28.37 5.77
N PRO A 168 -5.71 -29.64 5.58
CA PRO A 168 -6.62 -30.65 5.03
C PRO A 168 -7.89 -30.80 5.87
N ALA A 169 -9.06 -30.78 5.23
CA ALA A 169 -10.33 -31.06 5.90
C ALA A 169 -10.34 -32.46 6.54
N PRO A 170 -10.92 -32.67 7.73
CA PRO A 170 -10.95 -33.97 8.39
C PRO A 170 -11.96 -34.92 7.75
N GLY A 171 -11.86 -36.21 8.04
CA GLY A 171 -12.82 -37.24 7.58
C GLY A 171 -12.49 -37.87 6.23
N GLU A 172 -13.40 -38.69 5.72
CA GLU A 172 -13.23 -39.45 4.46
C GLU A 172 -14.27 -39.09 3.40
N GLN A 173 -15.24 -38.25 3.75
CA GLN A 173 -16.29 -37.82 2.84
C GLN A 173 -15.66 -36.98 1.72
N THR A 174 -16.01 -37.32 0.48
CA THR A 174 -15.56 -36.62 -0.73
C THR A 174 -16.68 -35.79 -1.35
N GLN A 175 -17.91 -35.94 -0.85
CA GLN A 175 -19.10 -35.26 -1.34
C GLN A 175 -20.14 -35.11 -0.23
N VAL A 176 -20.67 -33.90 -0.02
CA VAL A 176 -21.71 -33.62 0.97
C VAL A 176 -22.63 -32.50 0.48
N PHE A 177 -23.95 -32.68 0.61
CA PHE A 177 -24.91 -31.60 0.38
C PHE A 177 -25.28 -30.96 1.71
N THR A 178 -24.76 -29.77 1.98
CA THR A 178 -25.01 -29.06 3.24
C THR A 178 -24.73 -27.55 3.10
N THR A 179 -24.98 -26.82 4.18
CA THR A 179 -24.61 -25.41 4.35
C THR A 179 -23.18 -25.32 4.83
N ALA A 180 -22.37 -24.50 4.17
CA ALA A 180 -21.12 -24.03 4.73
C ALA A 180 -21.32 -22.65 5.36
N ASP A 181 -20.86 -22.51 6.59
CA ASP A 181 -20.91 -21.27 7.38
C ASP A 181 -19.52 -20.61 7.39
N PHE A 182 -19.46 -19.34 6.99
CA PHE A 182 -18.27 -18.51 7.01
C PHE A 182 -18.25 -17.70 8.28
N ARG A 183 -17.20 -17.91 9.09
CA ARG A 183 -17.06 -17.36 10.43
C ARG A 183 -15.85 -16.47 10.53
N ARG A 184 -16.05 -15.35 11.22
CA ARG A 184 -14.99 -14.43 11.61
C ARG A 184 -15.00 -14.21 13.11
N THR A 185 -13.82 -14.23 13.71
CA THR A 185 -13.61 -13.78 15.09
C THR A 185 -13.55 -12.26 15.11
N PHE A 186 -14.42 -11.65 15.90
CA PHE A 186 -14.40 -10.22 16.19
C PHE A 186 -13.98 -10.00 17.64
N ILE A 187 -13.19 -8.95 17.86
CA ILE A 187 -12.83 -8.50 19.20
C ILE A 187 -13.47 -7.13 19.38
N THR A 188 -14.47 -7.05 20.26
CA THR A 188 -15.15 -5.79 20.61
C THR A 188 -15.01 -5.60 22.11
N ASP A 189 -14.41 -4.48 22.54
CA ASP A 189 -14.19 -4.15 23.96
C ASP A 189 -13.50 -5.27 24.77
N GLY A 190 -12.56 -6.00 24.15
CA GLY A 190 -11.84 -7.12 24.76
C GLY A 190 -12.65 -8.42 24.88
N GLN A 191 -13.87 -8.46 24.36
CA GLN A 191 -14.66 -9.69 24.23
C GLN A 191 -14.42 -10.30 22.84
N VAL A 192 -13.94 -11.53 22.84
CA VAL A 192 -13.78 -12.35 21.63
C VAL A 192 -15.13 -13.01 21.33
N GLY A 193 -15.67 -12.75 20.15
CA GLY A 193 -16.91 -13.34 19.68
C GLY A 193 -16.77 -13.83 18.24
N ASP A 194 -17.15 -15.08 17.99
CA ASP A 194 -17.19 -15.63 16.64
C ASP A 194 -18.58 -15.43 16.04
N PHE A 195 -18.62 -14.88 14.83
CA PHE A 195 -19.86 -14.59 14.14
C PHE A 195 -19.88 -15.23 12.75
N THR A 196 -20.96 -15.94 12.45
CA THR A 196 -21.27 -16.40 11.09
C THR A 196 -21.80 -15.22 10.29
N TYR A 197 -21.01 -14.69 9.37
CA TYR A 197 -21.38 -13.51 8.58
C TYR A 197 -21.97 -13.88 7.21
N ALA A 198 -21.72 -15.09 6.73
CA ALA A 198 -22.32 -15.60 5.51
C ALA A 198 -22.48 -17.13 5.58
N SER A 199 -23.43 -17.64 4.81
CA SER A 199 -23.69 -19.08 4.69
C SER A 199 -24.03 -19.43 3.24
N TYR A 200 -23.57 -20.57 2.77
CA TYR A 200 -23.84 -21.05 1.41
C TYR A 200 -24.23 -22.53 1.39
N THR A 201 -25.46 -22.82 0.99
CA THR A 201 -25.96 -24.19 0.86
C THR A 201 -25.76 -24.70 -0.56
N THR A 202 -24.97 -25.75 -0.69
CA THR A 202 -24.76 -26.40 -1.99
C THR A 202 -24.28 -27.84 -1.84
N LEU A 203 -24.02 -28.47 -2.97
CA LEU A 203 -23.23 -29.69 -3.04
C LEU A 203 -21.75 -29.31 -3.00
N TRP A 204 -21.06 -29.78 -1.96
CA TRP A 204 -19.63 -29.62 -1.75
C TRP A 204 -18.90 -30.89 -2.12
N TRP A 205 -17.78 -30.75 -2.82
CA TRP A 205 -16.83 -31.81 -3.12
C TRP A 205 -15.52 -31.53 -2.42
N VAL A 206 -14.97 -32.52 -1.73
CA VAL A 206 -13.63 -32.45 -1.12
C VAL A 206 -12.68 -33.20 -2.04
N LEU A 207 -11.73 -32.49 -2.65
CA LEU A 207 -10.80 -33.05 -3.62
C LEU A 207 -9.69 -33.89 -2.96
N PRO A 208 -8.94 -34.69 -3.74
CA PRO A 208 -7.75 -35.38 -3.24
C PRO A 208 -6.77 -34.40 -2.58
N GLY A 209 -6.11 -34.81 -1.50
CA GLY A 209 -5.30 -33.90 -0.65
C GLY A 209 -6.12 -33.14 0.39
N ARG A 210 -7.44 -33.00 0.19
CA ARG A 210 -8.42 -32.44 1.14
C ARG A 210 -8.19 -30.98 1.55
N THR A 211 -7.27 -30.28 0.90
CA THR A 211 -7.05 -28.82 1.05
C THR A 211 -7.85 -28.01 0.03
N HIS A 212 -8.58 -28.65 -0.89
CA HIS A 212 -9.37 -27.95 -1.90
C HIS A 212 -10.81 -28.49 -1.89
N ILE A 213 -11.76 -27.59 -1.66
CA ILE A 213 -13.19 -27.88 -1.67
C ILE A 213 -13.85 -27.08 -2.79
N ILE A 214 -14.69 -27.75 -3.58
CA ILE A 214 -15.49 -27.12 -4.63
C ILE A 214 -16.96 -27.11 -4.20
N GLY A 215 -17.58 -25.95 -4.16
CA GLY A 215 -19.02 -25.75 -4.01
C GLY A 215 -19.68 -25.57 -5.37
N ARG A 216 -20.74 -26.32 -5.65
CA ARG A 216 -21.50 -26.17 -6.90
C ARG A 216 -22.17 -24.80 -6.96
N VAL A 217 -21.99 -24.09 -8.07
CA VAL A 217 -22.71 -22.83 -8.34
C VAL A 217 -23.73 -23.05 -9.45
N GLN A 218 -25.01 -23.06 -9.10
CA GLN A 218 -26.07 -23.14 -10.10
C GLN A 218 -26.34 -21.77 -10.74
N GLN A 219 -26.98 -21.76 -11.91
CA GLN A 219 -27.30 -20.53 -12.64
C GLN A 219 -28.05 -19.48 -11.80
N GLY A 220 -28.88 -19.90 -10.85
CA GLY A 220 -29.61 -19.01 -9.94
C GLY A 220 -28.86 -18.63 -8.66
N GLN A 221 -27.62 -19.10 -8.46
CA GLN A 221 -26.82 -18.87 -7.26
C GLN A 221 -25.62 -17.94 -7.51
N SER A 222 -25.38 -17.52 -8.76
CA SER A 222 -24.25 -16.65 -9.09
C SER A 222 -24.25 -15.35 -8.28
N ASP A 223 -25.42 -14.70 -8.14
CA ASP A 223 -25.55 -13.47 -7.36
C ASP A 223 -25.24 -13.72 -5.87
N GLN A 224 -25.69 -14.84 -5.31
CA GLN A 224 -25.40 -15.21 -3.92
C GLN A 224 -23.90 -15.42 -3.68
N VAL A 225 -23.18 -16.00 -4.65
CA VAL A 225 -21.73 -16.18 -4.55
C VAL A 225 -21.00 -14.85 -4.70
N GLN A 226 -21.45 -13.98 -5.61
CA GLN A 226 -20.88 -12.63 -5.72
C GLN A 226 -21.10 -11.82 -4.44
N ASP A 227 -22.28 -11.92 -3.82
CA ASP A 227 -22.57 -11.29 -2.53
C ASP A 227 -21.64 -11.85 -1.43
N LEU A 228 -21.42 -13.17 -1.40
CA LEU A 228 -20.47 -13.82 -0.48
C LEU A 228 -19.03 -13.35 -0.68
N LEU A 229 -18.58 -13.08 -1.91
CA LEU A 229 -17.25 -12.52 -2.14
C LEU A 229 -17.19 -11.04 -1.77
N SER A 230 -18.29 -10.31 -1.96
CA SER A 230 -18.38 -8.87 -1.70
C SER A 230 -18.29 -8.51 -0.22
N VAL A 231 -18.61 -9.45 0.70
CA VAL A 231 -18.47 -9.24 2.15
C VAL A 231 -17.01 -9.22 2.62
N GLY A 232 -16.05 -9.51 1.72
CA GLY A 232 -14.62 -9.36 1.96
C GLY A 232 -14.08 -10.44 2.89
N ILE A 233 -14.02 -11.67 2.40
CA ILE A 233 -13.39 -12.81 3.10
C ILE A 233 -11.92 -12.48 3.37
N VAL A 234 -11.45 -12.71 4.59
CA VAL A 234 -10.01 -12.65 4.90
C VAL A 234 -9.38 -13.97 4.47
N GLU A 235 -8.45 -13.88 3.52
CA GLU A 235 -7.68 -15.00 2.99
C GLU A 235 -6.40 -15.14 3.83
N GLY A 236 -6.15 -16.36 4.34
CA GLY A 236 -4.98 -16.67 5.18
C GLY A 236 -3.69 -16.89 4.39
N ASP A 237 -3.79 -17.29 3.12
CA ASP A 237 -2.70 -17.43 2.13
C ASP A 237 -3.15 -16.65 0.88
N ALA A 238 -3.10 -15.32 1.01
CA ALA A 238 -3.63 -14.40 0.02
C ALA A 238 -2.74 -14.36 -1.23
N ASN A 239 -1.43 -14.64 -1.12
CA ASN A 239 -0.55 -14.75 -2.28
C ASN A 239 -0.49 -16.14 -2.93
N ARG A 240 -1.18 -17.13 -2.34
CA ARG A 240 -1.33 -18.49 -2.87
C ARG A 240 0.00 -19.22 -3.02
N ASN A 241 0.97 -18.92 -2.15
CA ASN A 241 2.29 -19.56 -2.17
C ASN A 241 2.35 -20.83 -1.29
N GLY A 242 1.26 -21.14 -0.56
CA GLY A 242 1.14 -22.29 0.33
C GLY A 242 1.63 -22.03 1.75
N ILE A 243 2.00 -20.79 2.07
CA ILE A 243 2.37 -20.32 3.40
C ILE A 243 1.23 -19.42 3.88
N ALA A 244 0.72 -19.66 5.08
CA ALA A 244 -0.20 -18.74 5.72
C ALA A 244 0.61 -17.87 6.68
N GLY A 245 1.02 -16.68 6.25
CA GLY A 245 2.04 -15.87 6.94
C GLY A 245 1.69 -15.55 8.39
N ALA A 246 0.41 -15.36 8.70
CA ALA A 246 -0.07 -15.14 10.07
C ALA A 246 0.15 -16.31 11.04
N ARG A 247 0.45 -17.52 10.53
CA ARG A 247 0.82 -18.68 11.35
C ARG A 247 2.31 -18.74 11.66
N GLU A 248 3.13 -18.08 10.84
CA GLU A 248 4.60 -18.03 11.02
C GLU A 248 5.01 -16.88 11.94
N SER A 249 4.35 -15.73 11.82
CA SER A 249 4.63 -14.54 12.63
C SER A 249 3.40 -13.65 12.78
N ASP A 250 3.43 -12.75 13.78
CA ASP A 250 2.41 -11.72 13.92
C ASP A 250 2.38 -10.83 12.67
N PRO A 251 1.19 -10.51 12.13
CA PRO A 251 1.09 -9.68 10.93
C PRO A 251 1.69 -8.29 11.13
N VAL A 252 2.43 -7.82 10.14
CA VAL A 252 3.09 -6.51 10.20
C VAL A 252 2.08 -5.37 10.07
N HIS A 253 2.36 -4.27 10.77
CA HIS A 253 1.56 -3.06 10.65
C HIS A 253 2.05 -2.18 9.51
N MET A 254 1.15 -1.33 9.01
CA MET A 254 1.49 -0.33 8.01
C MET A 254 2.61 0.60 8.49
N LEU A 255 2.49 1.12 9.70
CA LEU A 255 3.57 1.71 10.48
C LEU A 255 3.52 1.13 11.91
N SER A 256 4.67 0.80 12.45
CA SER A 256 4.83 0.21 13.78
C SER A 256 5.55 1.22 14.67
N ALA A 257 4.82 1.85 15.60
CA ALA A 257 5.40 2.82 16.52
C ALA A 257 6.53 2.17 17.34
N GLY A 258 7.67 2.86 17.45
CA GLY A 258 8.90 2.33 18.05
C GLY A 258 9.72 1.40 17.16
N ASP A 259 9.21 0.97 16.01
CA ASP A 259 9.84 -0.05 15.16
C ASP A 259 9.77 0.30 13.66
N PRO A 260 10.68 1.17 13.17
CA PRO A 260 10.74 1.54 11.77
C PRO A 260 11.14 0.37 10.84
N GLU A 261 11.90 -0.61 11.33
CA GLU A 261 12.37 -1.74 10.52
C GLU A 261 11.24 -2.73 10.19
N ASN A 262 10.31 -2.93 11.13
CA ASN A 262 9.11 -3.76 10.92
C ASN A 262 7.86 -2.95 10.52
N SER A 263 8.07 -1.78 9.92
CA SER A 263 6.99 -0.95 9.37
C SER A 263 6.82 -1.22 7.88
N TYR A 264 5.66 -1.73 7.46
CA TYR A 264 5.43 -2.11 6.07
C TYR A 264 5.55 -0.96 5.08
N LEU A 265 5.11 0.26 5.44
CA LEU A 265 5.26 1.43 4.59
C LEU A 265 6.74 1.74 4.31
N ILE A 266 7.59 1.67 5.34
CA ILE A 266 9.05 1.85 5.20
C ILE A 266 9.63 0.73 4.34
N ALA A 267 9.20 -0.51 4.55
CA ALA A 267 9.66 -1.62 3.74
C ALA A 267 9.27 -1.48 2.26
N ARG A 268 8.08 -0.96 1.95
CA ARG A 268 7.67 -0.61 0.57
C ARG A 268 8.52 0.53 -0.02
N LEU A 269 9.02 1.43 0.81
CA LEU A 269 9.98 2.48 0.41
C LEU A 269 11.41 1.97 0.25
N ARG A 270 11.77 0.82 0.84
CA ARG A 270 13.10 0.22 0.74
C ARG A 270 13.19 -0.89 -0.30
N GLY A 271 12.09 -1.59 -0.53
CA GLY A 271 12.05 -2.83 -1.31
C GLY A 271 12.27 -4.09 -0.46
N THR A 272 12.68 -3.95 0.81
CA THR A 272 12.98 -5.06 1.72
C THR A 272 12.42 -4.79 3.12
N MET A 273 12.14 -5.87 3.85
CA MET A 273 11.85 -5.87 5.29
C MET A 273 12.74 -6.90 5.97
N SER A 274 13.59 -6.49 6.91
CA SER A 274 14.52 -7.40 7.60
C SER A 274 15.36 -8.28 6.64
N GLY A 275 15.75 -7.72 5.49
CA GLY A 275 16.52 -8.41 4.44
C GLY A 275 15.72 -9.37 3.56
N ILE A 276 14.39 -9.40 3.71
CA ILE A 276 13.47 -10.16 2.84
C ILE A 276 12.86 -9.20 1.83
N ASP A 277 12.87 -9.58 0.55
CA ASP A 277 12.25 -8.79 -0.51
C ASP A 277 10.75 -8.61 -0.26
N VAL A 278 10.28 -7.38 -0.39
CA VAL A 278 8.85 -7.05 -0.35
C VAL A 278 8.31 -7.12 -1.79
N PRO A 279 7.35 -8.01 -2.08
CA PRO A 279 6.81 -8.16 -3.43
C PRO A 279 6.22 -6.86 -4.00
N GLY A 280 6.27 -6.74 -5.34
CA GLY A 280 5.79 -5.58 -6.09
C GLY A 280 6.80 -4.43 -6.14
N SER A 281 6.60 -3.51 -7.08
CA SER A 281 7.51 -2.37 -7.28
C SER A 281 7.65 -1.49 -6.04
N ARG A 282 8.87 -1.00 -5.80
CA ARG A 282 9.20 -0.07 -4.73
C ARG A 282 8.41 1.23 -4.87
N MET A 283 7.96 1.78 -3.73
CA MET A 283 7.30 3.08 -3.66
C MET A 283 8.34 4.19 -3.38
N PRO A 284 8.10 5.44 -3.78
CA PRO A 284 6.96 5.97 -4.54
C PRO A 284 7.05 5.67 -6.05
N LEU A 285 5.94 5.30 -6.69
CA LEU A 285 5.95 5.03 -8.13
C LEU A 285 6.03 6.31 -8.98
N ALA A 286 5.29 7.35 -8.62
CA ALA A 286 5.04 8.50 -9.49
C ALA A 286 5.87 9.76 -9.15
N ASN A 287 6.80 9.67 -8.21
CA ASN A 287 7.56 10.80 -7.68
C ASN A 287 9.00 10.37 -7.35
N GLN A 288 9.88 11.35 -7.11
CA GLN A 288 11.23 11.08 -6.61
C GLN A 288 11.19 10.28 -5.30
N PRO A 289 12.10 9.30 -5.12
CA PRO A 289 12.31 8.67 -3.83
C PRO A 289 12.69 9.67 -2.74
N LEU A 290 12.54 9.24 -1.49
CA LEU A 290 12.90 10.07 -0.35
C LEU A 290 14.42 10.26 -0.30
N SER A 291 14.85 11.48 0.03
CA SER A 291 16.26 11.75 0.35
C SER A 291 16.67 11.08 1.67
N ILE A 292 17.98 11.03 1.96
CA ILE A 292 18.48 10.53 3.25
C ILE A 292 17.90 11.34 4.42
N SER A 293 17.82 12.67 4.31
CA SER A 293 17.23 13.53 5.34
C SER A 293 15.72 13.31 5.52
N GLU A 294 15.00 12.97 4.46
CA GLU A 294 13.58 12.62 4.51
C GLU A 294 13.37 11.23 5.14
N MET A 295 14.21 10.25 4.78
CA MET A 295 14.21 8.93 5.40
C MET A 295 14.54 8.99 6.89
N LEU A 296 15.54 9.77 7.28
CA LEU A 296 15.89 10.00 8.68
C LEU A 296 14.71 10.59 9.45
N ALA A 297 14.03 11.60 8.90
CA ALA A 297 12.84 12.16 9.54
C ALA A 297 11.73 11.13 9.74
N LEU A 298 11.49 10.26 8.74
CA LEU A 298 10.50 9.18 8.86
C LEU A 298 10.91 8.16 9.93
N PHE A 299 12.15 7.71 9.92
CA PHE A 299 12.67 6.72 10.87
C PHE A 299 12.63 7.25 12.30
N CYS A 300 13.12 8.47 12.53
CA CYS A 300 13.08 9.08 13.85
C CYS A 300 11.65 9.38 14.31
N LEU A 301 10.74 9.77 13.40
CA LEU A 301 9.34 9.92 13.75
C LEU A 301 8.76 8.57 14.20
N VAL A 302 8.93 7.50 13.43
CA VAL A 302 8.36 6.19 13.75
C VAL A 302 8.98 5.60 15.02
N GLU A 303 10.28 5.73 15.23
CA GLU A 303 10.98 5.23 16.43
C GLU A 303 10.54 5.94 17.72
N THR A 304 10.22 7.23 17.65
CA THR A 304 10.02 8.06 18.86
C THR A 304 8.57 8.42 19.14
N ILE A 305 7.65 8.16 18.20
CA ILE A 305 6.22 8.37 18.40
C ILE A 305 5.64 7.34 19.40
N PRO A 306 4.68 7.71 20.27
CA PRO A 306 4.04 6.77 21.19
C PRO A 306 3.28 5.63 20.48
N GLU A 307 3.04 4.52 21.18
CA GLU A 307 2.40 3.29 20.65
C GLU A 307 1.00 3.54 20.03
N ASP A 308 0.19 4.40 20.64
CA ASP A 308 -1.16 4.77 20.17
C ASP A 308 -1.21 6.26 19.81
N PRO A 309 -0.61 6.68 18.69
CA PRO A 309 -0.47 8.09 18.39
C PRO A 309 -1.78 8.73 17.98
N THR A 310 -1.88 10.01 18.30
CA THR A 310 -2.96 10.91 17.93
C THR A 310 -2.44 11.98 16.97
N GLU A 311 -3.34 12.71 16.32
CA GLU A 311 -2.95 13.83 15.45
C GLU A 311 -2.13 14.89 16.19
N SER A 312 -2.37 15.09 17.50
CA SER A 312 -1.55 16.00 18.31
C SER A 312 -0.10 15.55 18.48
N ASP A 313 0.18 14.24 18.41
CA ASP A 313 1.55 13.75 18.51
C ASP A 313 2.38 14.13 17.28
N LEU A 314 1.77 14.32 16.11
CA LEU A 314 2.47 14.84 14.94
C LEU A 314 2.87 16.31 15.08
N ALA A 315 2.23 17.07 15.96
CA ALA A 315 2.57 18.47 16.19
C ALA A 315 3.81 18.63 17.08
N ARG A 316 4.22 17.56 17.78
CA ARG A 316 5.47 17.52 18.57
C ARG A 316 6.68 17.54 17.65
N ALA A 317 7.78 18.11 18.15
CA ALA A 317 9.06 17.96 17.46
C ALA A 317 9.50 16.48 17.42
N ILE A 318 10.08 16.07 16.29
CA ILE A 318 10.70 14.75 16.13
C ILE A 318 11.98 14.71 16.97
N ASP A 319 12.16 13.66 17.77
CA ASP A 319 13.32 13.52 18.66
C ASP A 319 14.55 12.97 17.91
N TYR A 320 15.19 13.83 17.13
CA TYR A 320 16.45 13.50 16.46
C TYR A 320 17.62 13.26 17.44
N ALA A 321 17.54 13.76 18.67
CA ALA A 321 18.61 13.62 19.66
C ALA A 321 18.69 12.21 20.24
N ASN A 322 17.53 11.55 20.43
CA ASN A 322 17.44 10.19 20.98
C ASN A 322 17.09 9.13 19.93
N CYS A 323 16.87 9.50 18.67
CA CYS A 323 16.71 8.58 17.55
C CYS A 323 18.01 7.83 17.25
N SER A 324 17.96 6.50 17.17
CA SER A 324 19.14 5.66 16.95
C SER A 324 19.78 5.90 15.57
N TYR A 325 18.97 6.23 14.57
CA TYR A 325 19.41 6.47 13.19
C TYR A 325 20.13 7.81 12.98
N SER A 326 20.11 8.71 13.95
CA SER A 326 20.92 9.94 13.92
C SER A 326 22.42 9.68 14.09
N THR A 327 22.83 8.46 14.46
CA THR A 327 24.26 8.09 14.63
C THR A 327 24.94 7.84 13.29
N ASP A 328 24.22 7.25 12.33
CA ASP A 328 24.69 6.97 10.97
C ASP A 328 23.55 7.17 9.97
N PRO A 329 23.15 8.42 9.71
CA PRO A 329 22.04 8.71 8.82
C PRO A 329 22.35 8.31 7.38
N ALA A 330 23.62 8.25 6.98
CA ALA A 330 24.03 7.80 5.65
C ALA A 330 23.61 6.34 5.36
N GLY A 331 23.50 5.50 6.40
CA GLY A 331 22.98 4.14 6.28
C GLY A 331 21.49 4.05 5.88
N LEU A 332 20.73 5.14 6.04
CA LEU A 332 19.33 5.23 5.57
C LEU A 332 19.22 5.58 4.09
N ASN A 333 20.33 5.62 3.39
CA ASN A 333 20.33 5.80 1.97
C ASN A 333 19.46 4.72 1.33
N LEU A 334 18.47 5.16 0.55
CA LEU A 334 17.64 4.27 -0.23
C LEU A 334 18.42 3.51 -1.31
N LEU A 335 19.68 3.91 -1.55
CA LEU A 335 20.67 3.21 -2.37
C LEU A 335 21.48 2.14 -1.61
N GLY A 336 21.34 2.07 -0.28
CA GLY A 336 22.09 1.13 0.57
C GLY A 336 21.82 -0.34 0.27
N GLU A 337 20.77 -0.64 -0.50
CA GLU A 337 20.54 -1.90 -1.21
C GLU A 337 19.69 -1.62 -2.48
N GLY A 338 20.29 -1.34 -3.65
CA GLY A 338 19.67 -1.82 -4.91
C GLY A 338 19.09 -0.85 -5.95
N VAL A 339 19.77 0.25 -6.33
CA VAL A 339 19.63 0.80 -7.70
C VAL A 339 20.99 1.24 -8.27
N THR A 340 21.98 0.36 -8.24
CA THR A 340 23.24 0.54 -9.00
C THR A 340 23.04 0.10 -10.44
N TRP A 341 24.02 0.42 -11.30
CA TRP A 341 24.06 -0.10 -12.66
C TRP A 341 23.94 -1.63 -12.66
N ALA A 342 24.83 -2.31 -11.92
CA ALA A 342 24.91 -3.77 -11.90
C ALA A 342 23.69 -4.45 -11.24
N ALA A 343 23.14 -3.87 -10.16
CA ALA A 343 22.04 -4.50 -9.43
C ALA A 343 20.69 -4.37 -10.15
N ARG A 344 20.46 -3.26 -10.86
CA ARG A 344 19.11 -2.90 -11.32
C ARG A 344 19.05 -2.40 -12.75
N ILE A 345 19.86 -1.41 -13.11
CA ILE A 345 19.66 -0.69 -14.38
C ILE A 345 20.07 -1.53 -15.58
N GLU A 346 21.14 -2.33 -15.48
CA GLU A 346 21.58 -3.24 -16.54
C GLU A 346 20.45 -4.19 -16.95
N ASN A 347 19.78 -4.82 -15.97
CA ASN A 347 18.68 -5.76 -16.21
C ASN A 347 17.48 -5.10 -16.90
N ILE A 348 17.14 -3.86 -16.52
CA ILE A 348 16.05 -3.10 -17.16
C ILE A 348 16.39 -2.85 -18.64
N LEU A 349 17.60 -2.36 -18.93
CA LEU A 349 18.01 -2.08 -20.31
C LEU A 349 18.15 -3.35 -21.15
N GLU A 350 18.67 -4.44 -20.57
CA GLU A 350 18.79 -5.71 -21.27
C GLU A 350 17.42 -6.28 -21.63
N PHE A 351 16.48 -6.31 -20.68
CA PHE A 351 15.17 -6.89 -20.94
C PHE A 351 14.33 -6.05 -21.91
N GLN A 352 14.38 -4.72 -21.77
CA GLN A 352 13.44 -3.82 -22.45
C GLN A 352 14.01 -3.19 -23.73
N CYS A 353 15.33 -3.13 -23.88
CA CYS A 353 15.99 -2.42 -24.98
C CYS A 353 16.81 -3.33 -25.91
N SER A 354 17.17 -4.55 -25.49
CA SER A 354 18.04 -5.45 -26.28
C SER A 354 17.47 -5.84 -27.65
N GLY A 355 16.15 -5.90 -27.80
CA GLY A 355 15.51 -6.26 -29.07
C GLY A 355 15.96 -5.38 -30.25
N CYS A 356 16.22 -4.10 -30.00
CA CYS A 356 16.64 -3.13 -31.01
C CYS A 356 18.06 -2.57 -30.77
N HIS A 357 18.58 -2.61 -29.53
CA HIS A 357 19.88 -2.06 -29.15
C HIS A 357 20.91 -3.18 -28.82
N ASN A 358 21.01 -4.18 -29.69
CA ASN A 358 21.93 -5.31 -29.55
C ASN A 358 23.23 -5.16 -30.35
N ALA A 359 24.14 -6.12 -30.18
CA ALA A 359 25.45 -6.14 -30.85
C ALA A 359 25.41 -6.53 -32.35
N ILE A 360 24.31 -7.12 -32.85
CA ILE A 360 24.23 -7.67 -34.20
C ILE A 360 23.72 -6.61 -35.19
N ASP A 361 22.64 -5.92 -34.85
CA ASP A 361 22.04 -4.85 -35.67
C ASP A 361 21.52 -3.71 -34.77
N PRO A 362 22.42 -2.89 -34.19
CA PRO A 362 22.05 -1.83 -33.27
C PRO A 362 21.33 -0.67 -33.99
N GLN A 363 20.10 -0.39 -33.57
CA GLN A 363 19.39 0.80 -34.03
C GLN A 363 20.13 2.07 -33.61
N ALA A 364 20.27 2.99 -34.58
CA ALA A 364 21.06 4.22 -34.45
C ALA A 364 22.53 3.99 -34.03
N GLY A 365 23.07 2.77 -34.22
CA GLY A 365 24.44 2.43 -33.82
C GLY A 365 24.66 2.34 -32.31
N LEU A 366 23.60 2.36 -31.49
CA LEU A 366 23.67 2.26 -30.04
C LEU A 366 23.43 0.82 -29.59
N THR A 367 24.37 0.28 -28.81
CA THR A 367 24.22 -1.00 -28.12
C THR A 367 24.13 -0.77 -26.60
N LEU A 368 23.09 -1.32 -25.99
CA LEU A 368 22.75 -1.19 -24.58
C LEU A 368 22.88 -2.52 -23.82
N ILE A 369 23.64 -3.47 -24.37
CA ILE A 369 23.86 -4.78 -23.77
C ILE A 369 25.32 -5.21 -23.90
N GLY A 370 25.74 -6.07 -22.99
CA GLY A 370 27.07 -6.66 -22.98
C GLY A 370 28.14 -5.70 -22.48
N GLU A 371 29.39 -6.15 -22.59
CA GLU A 371 30.56 -5.49 -22.04
C GLU A 371 30.72 -4.04 -22.55
N GLY A 372 31.09 -3.13 -21.64
CA GLY A 372 31.33 -1.72 -21.96
C GLY A 372 30.06 -0.86 -22.06
N THR A 373 28.91 -1.36 -21.61
CA THR A 373 27.64 -0.61 -21.73
C THR A 373 27.57 0.55 -20.75
N TYR A 374 28.02 0.36 -19.51
CA TYR A 374 28.06 1.43 -18.52
C TYR A 374 28.88 2.63 -19.02
N GLU A 375 30.08 2.39 -19.54
CA GLU A 375 30.95 3.45 -20.05
C GLU A 375 30.34 4.14 -21.27
N ARG A 376 29.71 3.38 -22.17
CA ARG A 376 28.96 3.96 -23.30
C ARG A 376 27.83 4.87 -22.86
N LEU A 377 27.13 4.55 -21.76
CA LEU A 377 26.06 5.40 -21.25
C LEU A 377 26.56 6.78 -20.81
N LEU A 378 27.84 6.90 -20.45
CA LEU A 378 28.43 8.18 -20.07
C LEU A 378 28.95 8.99 -21.27
N GLU A 379 28.86 8.45 -22.49
CA GLU A 379 29.27 9.13 -23.72
C GLU A 379 28.14 9.99 -24.31
N ALA A 380 28.52 10.92 -25.20
CA ALA A 380 27.59 11.77 -25.93
C ALA A 380 26.62 10.96 -26.79
N SER A 381 25.35 11.38 -26.82
CA SER A 381 24.35 10.77 -27.70
C SER A 381 24.66 11.02 -29.17
N ALA A 382 24.59 9.98 -29.99
CA ALA A 382 24.75 10.10 -31.44
C ALA A 382 23.62 10.93 -32.10
N GLN A 383 22.43 10.96 -31.49
CA GLN A 383 21.27 11.69 -32.01
C GLN A 383 21.22 13.14 -31.52
N ASN A 384 21.73 13.41 -30.32
CA ASN A 384 21.92 14.75 -29.79
C ASN A 384 23.29 14.88 -29.12
N PRO A 385 24.34 15.26 -29.86
CA PRO A 385 25.71 15.32 -29.33
C PRO A 385 25.95 16.39 -28.26
N GLU A 386 24.99 17.26 -27.97
CA GLU A 386 25.08 18.24 -26.88
C GLU A 386 24.76 17.63 -25.51
N LEU A 387 24.19 16.42 -25.47
CA LEU A 387 23.83 15.71 -24.24
C LEU A 387 24.51 14.34 -24.20
N ASN A 388 24.93 13.93 -23.01
CA ASN A 388 25.35 12.54 -22.76
C ASN A 388 24.13 11.62 -22.78
N LEU A 389 24.33 10.32 -23.04
CA LEU A 389 23.24 9.34 -22.92
C LEU A 389 22.73 9.33 -21.47
N ILE A 390 23.64 9.37 -20.50
CA ILE A 390 23.40 9.57 -19.08
C ILE A 390 24.38 10.64 -18.58
N GLU A 391 23.84 11.69 -17.97
CA GLU A 391 24.58 12.72 -17.25
C GLU A 391 24.42 12.46 -15.74
N PRO A 392 25.46 11.94 -15.05
CA PRO A 392 25.42 11.70 -13.61
C PRO A 392 24.95 12.93 -12.83
N GLY A 393 23.91 12.76 -12.02
CA GLY A 393 23.31 13.79 -11.18
C GLY A 393 22.21 14.61 -11.85
N ASP A 394 21.98 14.48 -13.17
CA ASP A 394 21.00 15.28 -13.89
C ASP A 394 20.21 14.48 -14.94
N PRO A 395 19.02 13.96 -14.59
CA PRO A 395 18.15 13.25 -15.53
C PRO A 395 17.71 14.10 -16.72
N MET A 396 17.50 15.40 -16.53
CA MET A 396 16.99 16.27 -17.61
C MET A 396 18.10 16.66 -18.60
N SER A 397 19.36 16.49 -18.22
CA SER A 397 20.52 16.55 -19.12
C SER A 397 20.93 15.17 -19.67
N SER A 398 20.20 14.10 -19.33
CA SER A 398 20.45 12.73 -19.77
C SER A 398 19.58 12.34 -20.98
N TYR A 399 20.17 12.27 -22.17
CA TYR A 399 19.41 12.05 -23.41
C TYR A 399 18.64 10.72 -23.43
N LEU A 400 19.19 9.66 -22.84
CA LEU A 400 18.50 8.36 -22.75
C LEU A 400 17.25 8.49 -21.87
N PHE A 401 17.30 9.22 -20.75
CA PHE A 401 16.15 9.46 -19.90
C PHE A 401 15.06 10.27 -20.61
N LEU A 402 15.44 11.33 -21.34
CA LEU A 402 14.51 12.11 -22.16
C LEU A 402 13.78 11.24 -23.20
N LYS A 403 14.47 10.25 -23.78
CA LYS A 403 13.88 9.27 -24.71
C LYS A 403 12.89 8.34 -24.01
N LEU A 404 13.11 7.99 -22.74
CA LEU A 404 12.22 7.14 -21.96
C LEU A 404 10.91 7.86 -21.59
N ILE A 405 11.00 9.13 -21.19
CA ILE A 405 9.81 9.92 -20.78
C ILE A 405 9.08 10.58 -21.96
N GLY A 406 9.67 10.52 -23.16
CA GLY A 406 9.07 11.07 -24.37
C GLY A 406 9.10 12.61 -24.44
N ASP A 407 10.18 13.22 -23.97
CA ASP A 407 10.36 14.67 -23.96
C ASP A 407 10.28 15.30 -25.36
N GLU A 408 9.82 16.55 -25.47
CA GLU A 408 9.63 17.22 -26.77
C GLU A 408 10.93 17.47 -27.55
N SER A 409 12.07 17.49 -26.85
CA SER A 409 13.38 17.72 -27.45
C SER A 409 13.99 16.50 -28.15
N ILE A 410 13.37 15.32 -28.02
CA ILE A 410 13.94 14.08 -28.57
C ILE A 410 13.86 14.00 -30.09
N VAL A 411 14.82 13.28 -30.68
CA VAL A 411 14.76 12.90 -32.09
C VAL A 411 14.10 11.53 -32.23
N GLY A 412 13.01 11.45 -33.01
CA GLY A 412 12.27 10.21 -33.27
C GLY A 412 11.22 9.91 -32.21
N ASN A 413 10.89 8.64 -32.01
CA ASN A 413 9.86 8.23 -31.04
C ASN A 413 10.45 8.06 -29.62
N PRO A 414 9.61 8.13 -28.57
CA PRO A 414 9.95 7.66 -27.25
C PRO A 414 10.40 6.18 -27.29
N MET A 415 11.20 5.76 -26.31
CA MET A 415 11.68 4.39 -26.16
C MET A 415 11.20 3.80 -24.83
N PRO A 416 10.97 2.48 -24.74
CA PRO A 416 11.01 1.48 -25.82
C PRO A 416 9.87 1.69 -26.83
N TYR A 417 10.12 1.33 -28.10
CA TYR A 417 9.16 1.50 -29.20
C TYR A 417 8.91 0.19 -29.93
N ASN A 418 7.64 -0.23 -30.03
CA ASN A 418 7.22 -1.35 -30.85
C ASN A 418 6.77 -0.86 -32.24
N PRO A 419 7.48 -1.19 -33.33
CA PRO A 419 7.14 -0.72 -34.68
C PRO A 419 5.89 -1.37 -35.28
N LEU A 420 5.38 -2.46 -34.69
CA LEU A 420 4.18 -3.14 -35.17
C LEU A 420 2.89 -2.53 -34.61
N THR A 421 2.93 -2.10 -33.34
CA THR A 421 1.76 -1.53 -32.64
C THR A 421 1.85 -0.01 -32.50
N GLY A 422 3.04 0.57 -32.59
CA GLY A 422 3.30 1.98 -32.29
C GLY A 422 3.30 2.29 -30.78
N GLU A 423 3.26 1.27 -29.93
CA GLU A 423 3.20 1.37 -28.47
C GLU A 423 4.53 0.93 -27.83
N GLY A 424 4.71 1.22 -26.55
CA GLY A 424 5.90 0.83 -25.80
C GLY A 424 6.24 1.88 -24.74
N THR A 425 6.40 1.43 -23.50
CA THR A 425 6.87 2.24 -22.38
C THR A 425 7.45 1.29 -21.36
N LEU A 426 8.45 1.76 -20.63
CA LEU A 426 8.81 1.13 -19.36
C LEU A 426 7.65 1.30 -18.37
N THR A 427 7.60 0.44 -17.36
CA THR A 427 6.76 0.69 -16.21
C THR A 427 7.24 1.95 -15.50
N GLN A 428 6.32 2.63 -14.81
CA GLN A 428 6.67 3.83 -14.07
C GLN A 428 7.76 3.56 -13.00
N ALA A 429 7.79 2.35 -12.43
CA ALA A 429 8.81 1.91 -11.49
C ALA A 429 10.20 1.84 -12.13
N GLU A 430 10.33 1.22 -13.31
CA GLU A 430 11.61 1.14 -14.02
C GLU A 430 12.12 2.52 -14.44
N ILE A 431 11.23 3.44 -14.84
CA ILE A 431 11.59 4.83 -15.14
C ILE A 431 12.10 5.54 -13.88
N SER A 432 11.42 5.35 -12.75
CA SER A 432 11.82 5.92 -11.47
C SER A 432 13.15 5.35 -10.97
N ASP A 433 13.41 4.07 -11.16
CA ASP A 433 14.69 3.44 -10.84
C ASP A 433 15.82 4.08 -11.68
N ILE A 434 15.63 4.22 -12.99
CA ILE A 434 16.61 4.88 -13.87
C ILE A 434 16.83 6.33 -13.46
N GLU A 435 15.76 7.10 -13.22
CA GLU A 435 15.86 8.49 -12.77
C GLU A 435 16.64 8.62 -11.46
N THR A 436 16.33 7.75 -10.51
CA THR A 436 16.96 7.71 -9.18
C THR A 436 18.44 7.38 -9.31
N TRP A 437 18.78 6.36 -10.09
CA TRP A 437 20.17 6.02 -10.37
C TRP A 437 20.94 7.21 -10.95
N ILE A 438 20.35 7.92 -11.92
CA ILE A 438 20.96 9.11 -12.52
C ILE A 438 21.16 10.21 -11.47
N ILE A 439 20.12 10.62 -10.73
CA ILE A 439 20.20 11.68 -9.71
C ILE A 439 21.30 11.40 -8.70
N ASN A 440 21.51 10.13 -8.38
CA ASN A 440 22.52 9.70 -7.42
C ASN A 440 23.91 9.47 -8.03
N GLY A 441 24.18 10.06 -9.19
CA GLY A 441 25.50 10.05 -9.81
C GLY A 441 25.76 8.83 -10.70
N ALA A 442 24.72 8.10 -11.10
CA ALA A 442 24.77 6.97 -12.02
C ALA A 442 25.87 5.96 -11.65
N VAL A 443 25.90 5.51 -10.39
CA VAL A 443 26.98 4.67 -9.85
C VAL A 443 27.00 3.28 -10.49
N GLU A 444 28.20 2.78 -10.83
CA GLU A 444 28.41 1.47 -11.46
C GLU A 444 28.12 0.30 -10.50
N ASP A 445 28.83 0.26 -9.38
CA ASP A 445 28.80 -0.81 -8.37
C ASP A 445 28.56 -0.23 -6.96
N GLU A 446 28.25 -1.11 -6.00
CA GLU A 446 28.00 -0.78 -4.58
C GLU A 446 29.16 -0.07 -3.86
#